data_AF-A0A932A032-F1
#
_entry.id   AF-A0A932A032-F1
#
_cell.length_a   1.000
_cell.length_b   1.000
_cell.length_c   1.000
_cell.angle_alpha   90.00
_cell.angle_beta   90.00
_cell.angle_gamma   90.00
#
_symmetry.space_group_name_H-M   'P 1'
#
loop_
_entity.id
_entity.type
_entity.pdbx_description
1 polymer ?
#
loop_
_entity_poly.entity_id
_entity_poly.type
_entity_poly.pdbx_seq_one_letter_code
_entity_poly.pdbx_strand_id
1 'polypeptide(L)'
;MSETMDALEAHDTALLISQGFDAACPYVIWETVMNGDVIKWQEADVDKRLKNVEKSMEMSLKKIMAKMGIFAVDGYRGGCFFEALGIDGKVSKKYLPNNVSQIGGMDFDDMVEDQLARLQEGRKSLRKIKEPTSRKGRVFGFLNAFLLNPKKSELKLGDRRCPMER
;
A
#
# COMPACT_ATOMS: atom_id res chain seq x y z
N MET A 1 8.29 -10.27 -6.95
CA MET A 1 7.41 -9.99 -5.78
C MET A 1 7.77 -8.62 -5.21
N SER A 2 6.81 -7.72 -5.05
CA SER A 2 6.98 -6.45 -4.34
C SER A 2 6.16 -6.44 -3.05
N GLU A 3 6.81 -6.15 -1.93
CA GLU A 3 6.12 -5.82 -0.68
C GLU A 3 6.21 -4.31 -0.52
N THR A 4 5.06 -3.63 -0.51
CA THR A 4 5.04 -2.18 -0.53
C THR A 4 3.99 -1.65 0.44
N MET A 5 4.43 -0.67 1.22
CA MET A 5 3.64 0.02 2.23
C MET A 5 2.73 1.09 1.60
N ASP A 6 3.18 1.71 0.51
CA ASP A 6 2.46 2.77 -0.22
C ASP A 6 1.46 2.26 -1.27
N ALA A 7 1.54 0.99 -1.68
CA ALA A 7 0.59 0.43 -2.63
C ALA A 7 -0.72 0.11 -1.92
N LEU A 8 -1.61 1.09 -1.83
CA LEU A 8 -2.89 0.97 -1.14
C LEU A 8 -4.05 0.83 -2.11
N GLU A 9 -3.91 1.40 -3.32
CA GLU A 9 -4.96 1.39 -4.30
C GLU A 9 -4.78 0.27 -5.32
N ALA A 10 -5.89 -0.13 -5.94
CA ALA A 10 -5.86 -1.09 -7.02
C ALA A 10 -5.08 -0.57 -8.25
N HIS A 11 -5.00 0.75 -8.41
CA HIS A 11 -4.21 1.40 -9.45
C HIS A 11 -2.71 1.15 -9.24
N ASP A 12 -2.21 1.30 -8.01
CA ASP A 12 -0.79 1.03 -7.69
C ASP A 12 -0.43 -0.43 -7.96
N THR A 13 -1.33 -1.33 -7.58
CA THR A 13 -1.19 -2.77 -7.84
C THR A 13 -1.16 -3.06 -9.34
N ALA A 14 -2.06 -2.46 -10.11
CA ALA A 14 -2.12 -2.61 -11.56
C ALA A 14 -0.85 -2.06 -12.23
N LEU A 15 -0.35 -0.91 -11.78
CA LEU A 15 0.90 -0.33 -12.25
C LEU A 15 2.07 -1.28 -12.03
N LEU A 16 2.22 -1.84 -10.82
CA LEU A 16 3.28 -2.81 -10.52
C LEU A 16 3.20 -4.04 -11.43
N ILE A 17 2.02 -4.64 -11.59
CA ILE A 17 1.87 -5.82 -12.47
C ILE A 17 2.24 -5.45 -13.91
N SER A 18 1.82 -4.28 -14.41
CA SER A 18 2.12 -3.84 -15.77
C SER A 18 3.61 -3.62 -16.03
N GLN A 19 4.40 -3.32 -14.99
CA GLN A 19 5.85 -3.18 -15.06
C GLN A 19 6.59 -4.52 -14.92
N GLY A 20 5.86 -5.64 -14.88
CA GLY A 20 6.44 -6.99 -14.89
C GLY A 20 6.63 -7.61 -13.52
N PHE A 21 6.04 -7.04 -12.46
CA PHE A 21 6.04 -7.69 -11.16
C PHE A 21 5.09 -8.90 -11.16
N ASP A 22 5.56 -10.04 -10.64
CA ASP A 22 4.72 -11.23 -10.51
C ASP A 22 3.55 -11.02 -9.54
N ALA A 23 3.80 -10.26 -8.48
CA ALA A 23 2.86 -10.10 -7.37
C ALA A 23 3.22 -8.84 -6.58
N ALA A 24 2.18 -8.19 -6.05
CA ALA A 24 2.28 -7.05 -5.15
C ALA A 24 1.44 -7.33 -3.88
N CYS A 25 2.07 -7.32 -2.70
CA CYS A 25 1.38 -7.49 -1.42
C CYS A 25 1.22 -6.09 -0.76
N PRO A 26 -0.01 -5.56 -0.63
CA PRO A 26 -0.29 -4.30 0.05
C PRO A 26 -0.31 -4.50 1.57
N TYR A 27 0.87 -4.50 2.18
CA TYR A 27 1.07 -4.93 3.57
C TYR A 27 0.26 -4.11 4.58
N VAL A 28 0.20 -2.78 4.42
CA VAL A 28 -0.53 -1.90 5.35
C VAL A 28 -2.03 -2.16 5.36
N ILE A 29 -2.64 -2.48 4.21
CA ILE A 29 -4.06 -2.82 4.16
C ILE A 29 -4.30 -4.08 4.99
N TRP A 30 -3.43 -5.08 4.85
CA TRP A 30 -3.53 -6.33 5.56
C TRP A 30 -3.46 -6.13 7.08
N GLU A 31 -2.47 -5.35 7.54
CA GLU A 31 -2.31 -5.00 8.94
C GLU A 31 -3.51 -4.21 9.48
N THR A 32 -4.02 -3.24 8.70
CA THR A 32 -5.20 -2.44 9.07
C THR A 32 -6.46 -3.30 9.22
N VAL A 33 -6.65 -4.28 8.34
CA VAL A 33 -7.78 -5.23 8.41
C VAL A 33 -7.68 -6.13 9.63
N MET A 34 -6.48 -6.64 9.92
CA MET A 34 -6.21 -7.50 11.07
C MET A 34 -6.44 -6.78 12.39
N ASN A 35 -6.02 -5.52 12.49
CA ASN A 35 -6.20 -4.72 13.70
C ASN A 35 -7.65 -4.23 13.87
N GLY A 36 -8.43 -4.17 12.78
CA GLY A 36 -9.83 -3.76 12.83
C GLY A 36 -10.03 -2.26 13.08
N ASP A 37 -9.05 -1.45 12.71
CA ASP A 37 -9.01 0.01 12.95
C ASP A 37 -10.06 0.79 12.14
N VAL A 38 -10.79 0.11 11.26
CA VAL A 38 -11.89 0.70 10.47
C VAL A 38 -13.21 0.52 11.22
N ILE A 39 -13.82 1.65 11.62
CA ILE A 39 -15.06 1.73 12.43
C ILE A 39 -16.18 0.82 11.90
N LYS A 40 -16.30 0.66 10.58
CA LYS A 40 -17.33 -0.17 9.93
C LYS A 40 -17.07 -1.68 9.98
N TRP A 41 -15.91 -2.12 10.46
CA TRP A 41 -15.52 -3.53 10.40
C TRP A 41 -15.70 -4.27 11.70
N GLN A 42 -15.99 -3.59 12.81
CA GLN A 42 -16.01 -4.15 14.17
C GLN A 42 -16.87 -5.42 14.33
N GLU A 43 -17.94 -5.57 13.54
CA GLU A 43 -18.89 -6.69 13.64
C GLU A 43 -18.55 -7.91 12.76
N ALA A 44 -17.63 -7.79 11.80
CA ALA A 44 -17.27 -8.89 10.90
C ALA A 44 -16.07 -9.68 11.44
N ASP A 45 -16.06 -10.99 11.22
CA ASP A 45 -14.89 -11.85 11.49
C ASP A 45 -13.69 -11.45 10.62
N VAL A 46 -12.47 -11.59 11.15
CA VAL A 46 -11.22 -11.19 10.48
C VAL A 46 -11.09 -11.87 9.12
N ASP A 47 -11.37 -13.17 9.04
CA ASP A 47 -11.30 -13.94 7.80
C ASP A 47 -12.29 -13.43 6.74
N LYS A 48 -13.48 -12.98 7.18
CA LYS A 48 -14.47 -12.37 6.29
C LYS A 48 -14.00 -11.02 5.77
N ARG A 49 -13.33 -10.21 6.60
CA ARG A 49 -12.79 -8.91 6.19
C ARG A 49 -11.67 -9.08 5.17
N LEU A 50 -10.74 -10.02 5.40
CA LEU A 50 -9.64 -10.31 4.47
C LEU A 50 -10.15 -10.74 3.10
N LYS A 51 -11.12 -11.68 3.06
CA LYS A 51 -11.77 -12.10 1.81
C LYS A 51 -12.49 -10.97 1.08
N ASN A 52 -13.12 -10.05 1.82
CA ASN A 52 -13.79 -8.90 1.20
C ASN A 52 -12.77 -7.95 0.55
N VAL A 53 -11.63 -7.71 1.20
CA VAL A 53 -10.55 -6.90 0.64
C VAL A 53 -9.97 -7.57 -0.60
N GLU A 54 -9.61 -8.85 -0.52
CA GLU A 54 -9.13 -9.63 -1.66
C GLU A 54 -10.09 -9.54 -2.86
N LYS A 55 -11.39 -9.80 -2.63
CA LYS A 55 -12.41 -9.73 -3.68
C LYS A 55 -12.55 -8.33 -4.26
N SER A 56 -12.48 -7.29 -3.41
CA SER A 56 -12.55 -5.90 -3.87
C SER A 56 -11.38 -5.53 -4.76
N MET A 57 -10.15 -5.92 -4.37
CA MET A 57 -8.92 -5.68 -5.12
C MET A 57 -8.95 -6.42 -6.47
N GLU A 58 -9.39 -7.68 -6.47
CA GLU A 58 -9.56 -8.47 -7.68
C GLU A 58 -10.58 -7.82 -8.65
N MET A 59 -11.74 -7.38 -8.14
CA MET A 59 -12.75 -6.71 -8.95
C MET A 59 -12.24 -5.38 -9.52
N SER A 60 -11.52 -4.58 -8.74
CA SER A 60 -10.94 -3.33 -9.23
C SER A 60 -9.84 -3.57 -10.26
N LEU A 61 -9.00 -4.57 -10.08
CA LEU A 61 -7.97 -4.91 -11.05
C LEU A 61 -8.59 -5.37 -12.38
N LYS A 62 -9.61 -6.25 -12.32
CA LYS A 62 -10.37 -6.65 -13.52
C LYS A 62 -11.01 -5.46 -14.23
N LYS A 63 -11.51 -4.46 -13.49
CA LYS A 63 -12.06 -3.22 -14.10
C LYS A 63 -10.99 -2.41 -14.82
N ILE A 64 -9.78 -2.32 -14.27
CA ILE A 64 -8.66 -1.63 -14.92
C ILE A 64 -8.25 -2.37 -16.20
N MET A 65 -8.06 -3.69 -16.12
CA MET A 65 -7.70 -4.52 -17.27
C MET A 65 -8.77 -4.47 -18.37
N ALA A 66 -10.05 -4.48 -18.00
CA ALA A 66 -11.17 -4.41 -18.93
C ALA A 66 -11.20 -3.11 -19.74
N LYS A 67 -10.67 -1.98 -19.22
CA LYS A 67 -10.54 -0.73 -20.00
C LYS A 67 -9.61 -0.89 -21.20
N MET A 68 -8.59 -1.75 -21.08
CA MET A 68 -7.64 -2.05 -22.14
C MET A 68 -8.06 -3.24 -23.01
N GLY A 69 -9.16 -3.92 -22.66
CA GLY A 69 -9.61 -5.13 -23.35
C GLY A 69 -8.80 -6.39 -22.99
N ILE A 70 -8.04 -6.36 -21.89
CA ILE A 70 -7.21 -7.50 -21.45
C ILE A 70 -7.99 -8.30 -20.40
N PHE A 71 -8.05 -9.63 -20.59
CA PHE A 71 -8.81 -10.53 -19.71
C PHE A 71 -7.93 -11.53 -18.95
N ALA A 72 -6.63 -11.60 -19.26
CA ALA A 72 -5.67 -12.50 -18.62
C ALA A 72 -4.54 -11.70 -17.96
N VAL A 73 -4.16 -12.05 -16.73
CA VAL A 73 -3.10 -11.34 -15.97
C VAL A 73 -1.74 -11.48 -16.66
N ASP A 74 -1.46 -12.63 -17.28
CA ASP A 74 -0.21 -12.83 -18.02
C ASP A 74 -0.10 -11.93 -19.25
N GLY A 75 -1.22 -11.59 -19.89
CA GLY A 75 -1.24 -10.58 -20.95
C GLY A 75 -1.17 -9.14 -20.45
N TYR A 76 -1.35 -8.94 -19.14
CA TYR A 76 -1.23 -7.62 -18.50
C TYR A 76 0.19 -7.35 -17.98
N ARG A 77 0.92 -8.41 -17.62
CA ARG A 77 2.29 -8.33 -17.12
C ARG A 77 3.25 -7.83 -18.19
N GLY A 78 4.07 -6.83 -17.83
CA GLY A 78 5.11 -6.29 -18.72
C GLY A 78 4.60 -5.51 -19.93
N GLY A 79 3.29 -5.25 -20.02
CA GLY A 79 2.70 -4.52 -21.16
C GLY A 79 2.83 -2.99 -21.06
N CYS A 80 3.37 -2.45 -19.95
CA CYS A 80 3.67 -1.03 -19.77
C CYS A 80 2.51 -0.08 -20.22
N PHE A 81 1.27 -0.40 -19.82
CA PHE A 81 0.06 0.28 -20.29
C PHE A 81 -0.18 1.68 -19.70
N PHE A 82 0.71 2.16 -18.84
CA PHE A 82 0.58 3.44 -18.16
C PHE A 82 1.51 4.47 -18.79
N GLU A 83 1.03 5.71 -18.90
CA GLU A 83 1.83 6.84 -19.34
C GLU A 83 2.34 7.60 -18.10
N ALA A 84 3.62 7.95 -18.11
CA ALA A 84 4.20 8.81 -17.08
C ALA A 84 3.92 10.27 -17.45
N LEU A 85 3.28 11.02 -16.56
CA LEU A 85 2.99 12.44 -16.76
C LEU A 85 3.69 13.26 -15.68
N GLY A 86 4.42 14.31 -16.09
CA GLY A 86 5.09 15.22 -15.16
C GLY A 86 6.37 14.66 -14.54
N ILE A 87 7.01 13.68 -15.18
CA ILE A 87 8.32 13.15 -14.79
C ILE A 87 9.34 13.59 -15.84
N ASP A 88 10.51 14.06 -15.40
CA ASP A 88 11.58 14.43 -16.32
C ASP A 88 11.93 13.29 -17.30
N GLY A 89 12.17 13.67 -18.55
CA GLY A 89 12.41 12.71 -19.64
C GLY A 89 13.67 11.88 -19.44
N LYS A 90 14.72 12.42 -18.79
CA LYS A 90 15.95 11.66 -18.50
C LYS A 90 15.70 10.62 -17.41
N VAL A 91 14.92 10.99 -16.39
CA VAL A 91 14.50 10.07 -15.32
C VAL A 91 13.63 8.95 -15.88
N SER A 92 12.59 9.31 -16.62
CA SER A 92 11.68 8.33 -17.24
C SER A 92 12.45 7.38 -18.16
N LYS A 93 13.32 7.89 -19.04
CA LYS A 93 14.09 7.05 -19.97
C LYS A 93 15.06 6.09 -19.25
N LYS A 94 15.57 6.48 -18.08
CA LYS A 94 16.53 5.67 -17.32
C LYS A 94 15.87 4.56 -16.52
N TYR A 95 14.71 4.82 -15.89
CA TYR A 95 14.08 3.88 -14.96
C TYR A 95 12.75 3.29 -15.46
N LEU A 96 12.11 3.93 -16.43
CA LEU A 96 10.87 3.51 -17.08
C LEU A 96 11.02 3.56 -18.62
N PRO A 97 11.99 2.81 -19.20
CA PRO A 97 12.38 2.96 -20.60
C PRO A 97 11.25 2.65 -21.60
N ASN A 98 10.28 1.83 -21.18
CA ASN A 98 9.15 1.41 -22.01
C ASN A 98 7.90 2.29 -21.81
N ASN A 99 7.91 3.23 -20.86
CA ASN A 99 6.81 4.16 -20.66
C ASN A 99 7.03 5.43 -21.46
N VAL A 100 5.96 5.92 -22.05
CA VAL A 100 5.94 7.24 -22.68
C VAL A 100 5.85 8.29 -21.58
N SER A 101 6.64 9.36 -21.69
CA SER A 101 6.49 10.60 -20.94
C SER A 101 6.56 11.77 -21.91
N GLN A 102 5.40 12.34 -22.26
CA GLN A 102 5.32 13.47 -23.19
C GLN A 102 5.56 14.82 -22.52
N ILE A 103 5.23 14.90 -21.22
CA ILE A 103 5.30 16.12 -20.43
C ILE A 103 6.41 15.92 -19.40
N GLY A 104 7.53 16.62 -19.59
CA GLY A 104 8.60 16.69 -18.60
C GLY A 104 8.12 17.32 -17.29
N GLY A 105 8.87 17.11 -16.21
CA GLY A 105 8.47 17.64 -14.90
C GLY A 105 9.51 17.35 -13.85
N MET A 106 9.10 16.66 -12.78
CA MET A 106 9.92 16.47 -11.58
C MET A 106 11.16 15.63 -11.87
N ASP A 107 12.29 16.12 -11.37
CA ASP A 107 13.57 15.43 -11.33
C ASP A 107 13.72 14.61 -10.04
N PHE A 108 14.83 13.87 -9.91
CA PHE A 108 15.11 13.09 -8.70
C PHE A 108 15.22 13.93 -7.43
N ASP A 109 15.79 15.12 -7.54
CA ASP A 109 15.96 16.00 -6.37
C ASP A 109 14.59 16.44 -5.83
N ASP A 110 13.65 16.77 -6.72
CA ASP A 110 12.27 17.11 -6.35
C ASP A 110 11.55 15.91 -5.69
N MET A 111 11.74 14.71 -6.24
CA MET A 111 11.16 13.49 -5.67
C MET A 111 11.70 13.22 -4.26
N VAL A 112 13.01 13.40 -4.05
CA VAL A 112 13.65 13.21 -2.73
C VAL A 112 13.13 14.24 -1.75
N GLU A 113 13.00 15.51 -2.17
CA GLU A 113 12.45 16.57 -1.32
C GLU A 113 11.01 16.26 -0.89
N ASP A 114 10.14 15.83 -1.81
CA ASP A 114 8.77 15.42 -1.50
C ASP A 114 8.71 14.25 -0.52
N GLN A 115 9.54 13.22 -0.72
CA GLN A 115 9.61 12.08 0.18
C GLN A 115 10.10 12.48 1.58
N LEU A 116 11.11 13.35 1.67
CA LEU A 116 11.59 13.87 2.95
C LEU A 116 10.51 14.70 3.67
N ALA A 117 9.76 15.51 2.94
CA ALA A 117 8.65 16.29 3.50
C ALA A 117 7.58 15.37 4.11
N ARG A 118 7.15 14.33 3.38
CA ARG A 118 6.20 13.32 3.86
C ARG A 118 6.71 12.59 5.10
N LEU A 119 7.99 12.20 5.10
CA LEU A 119 8.64 11.54 6.24
C LEU A 119 8.65 12.44 7.49
N GLN A 120 8.95 13.72 7.33
CA GLN A 120 8.95 14.69 8.44
C GLN A 120 7.54 14.88 9.00
N GLU A 121 6.53 14.96 8.14
CA GLU A 121 5.13 15.06 8.56
C GLU A 121 4.67 13.80 9.30
N GLY A 122 4.94 12.62 8.75
CA GLY A 122 4.67 11.34 9.42
C GLY A 122 5.35 11.27 10.79
N ARG A 123 6.60 11.73 10.90
CA ARG A 123 7.34 11.76 12.18
C ARG A 123 6.73 12.72 13.20
N LYS A 124 6.22 13.88 12.78
CA LYS A 124 5.49 14.82 13.66
C LYS A 124 4.19 14.18 14.17
N SER A 125 3.47 13.49 13.30
CA SER A 125 2.24 12.76 13.66
C SER A 125 2.50 11.64 14.66
N LEU A 126 3.57 10.87 14.49
CA LEU A 126 4.00 9.84 15.45
C LEU A 126 4.35 10.42 16.83
N ARG A 127 4.93 11.63 16.89
CA ARG A 127 5.20 12.32 18.17
C ARG A 127 3.90 12.71 18.88
N LYS A 128 2.90 13.20 18.15
CA LYS A 128 1.57 13.52 18.72
C LYS A 128 0.85 12.27 19.25
N ILE A 129 1.00 11.12 18.61
CA ILE A 129 0.43 9.85 19.09
C ILE A 129 1.13 9.40 20.40
N LYS A 130 2.45 9.65 20.52
CA LYS A 130 3.23 9.35 21.73
C LYS A 130 3.03 10.35 22.88
N GLU A 131 2.54 11.55 22.61
CA GLU A 131 2.14 12.54 23.62
C GLU A 131 0.61 12.48 23.79
N PRO A 132 0.06 11.48 24.51
CA PRO A 132 -1.38 11.38 24.65
C PRO A 132 -1.89 12.62 25.38
N THR A 133 -2.67 13.42 24.65
CA THR A 133 -3.41 14.55 25.21
C THR A 133 -4.24 14.03 26.37
N SER A 134 -3.88 14.46 27.59
CA SER A 134 -4.58 14.14 28.83
C SER A 134 -6.04 14.61 28.77
N ARG A 135 -6.91 13.77 28.22
CA ARG A 135 -8.36 13.87 28.41
C ARG A 135 -8.86 12.55 28.99
N LYS A 136 -8.90 12.53 30.33
CA LYS A 136 -9.57 11.54 31.17
C LYS A 136 -10.97 11.26 30.64
N GLY A 137 -11.28 10.00 30.35
CA GLY A 137 -12.66 9.55 30.17
C GLY A 137 -12.84 8.35 29.25
N ARG A 138 -12.83 7.15 29.84
CA ARG A 138 -13.65 5.99 29.42
C ARG A 138 -13.28 5.11 28.20
N VAL A 139 -12.14 5.29 27.51
CA VAL A 139 -11.65 4.32 26.48
C VAL A 139 -10.38 3.57 26.95
N PHE A 140 -10.15 3.55 28.26
CA PHE A 140 -8.88 3.16 28.91
C PHE A 140 -8.68 1.63 29.03
N GLY A 141 -8.97 0.89 27.96
CA GLY A 141 -8.67 -0.55 27.85
C GLY A 141 -8.04 -0.95 26.51
N PHE A 142 -8.31 -0.21 25.43
CA PHE A 142 -7.97 -0.66 24.08
C PHE A 142 -6.59 -0.20 23.59
N LEU A 143 -6.14 1.00 23.99
CA LEU A 143 -4.87 1.56 23.49
C LEU A 143 -3.61 1.08 24.25
N ASN A 144 -3.76 0.61 25.50
CA ASN A 144 -2.62 0.19 26.32
C ASN A 144 -2.00 -1.15 25.88
N ALA A 145 -2.66 -1.92 25.02
CA ALA A 145 -2.15 -3.21 24.56
C ALA A 145 -1.22 -3.11 23.33
N PHE A 146 -1.33 -2.05 22.51
CA PHE A 146 -0.70 -2.03 21.19
C PHE A 146 0.66 -1.33 21.13
N LEU A 147 0.92 -0.29 21.93
CA LEU A 147 2.16 0.50 21.81
C LEU A 147 3.19 0.33 22.94
N LEU A 148 2.85 -0.35 24.04
CA LEU A 148 3.71 -0.42 25.25
C LEU A 148 4.34 -1.78 25.54
N ASN A 149 4.26 -2.76 24.63
CA ASN A 149 4.89 -4.06 24.85
C ASN A 149 6.00 -4.35 23.83
N PRO A 150 7.19 -3.73 23.97
CA PRO A 150 8.35 -4.03 23.13
C PRO A 150 8.87 -5.47 23.30
N LYS A 151 8.32 -6.25 24.24
CA LYS A 151 8.57 -7.70 24.37
C LYS A 151 7.59 -8.58 23.58
N LYS A 152 6.60 -8.00 22.90
CA LYS A 152 5.74 -8.70 21.94
C LYS A 152 6.21 -8.59 20.48
N SER A 153 7.36 -7.95 20.20
CA SER A 153 8.03 -8.09 18.90
C SER A 153 8.50 -9.52 18.62
N GLU A 154 8.56 -10.37 19.65
CA GLU A 154 8.77 -11.82 19.53
C GLU A 154 7.46 -12.63 19.69
N LEU A 155 6.29 -11.98 19.70
CA LEU A 155 5.02 -12.70 19.79
C LEU A 155 4.63 -13.26 18.42
N LYS A 156 5.32 -14.34 18.04
CA LYS A 156 5.11 -15.19 16.87
C LYS A 156 4.62 -14.42 15.64
N LEU A 157 5.58 -13.83 14.94
CA LEU A 157 5.58 -13.70 13.48
C LEU A 157 5.56 -15.10 12.83
N GLY A 158 4.62 -15.95 13.25
CA GLY A 158 4.54 -17.38 12.97
C GLY A 158 3.13 -17.72 12.56
N ASP A 159 3.02 -18.23 11.33
CA ASP A 159 1.87 -18.86 10.68
C ASP A 159 0.80 -18.04 9.95
N ARG A 160 0.77 -16.70 10.03
CA ARG A 160 -0.12 -15.89 9.16
C ARG A 160 0.63 -14.88 8.29
N ARG A 161 1.62 -15.40 7.57
CA ARG A 161 2.32 -14.72 6.47
C ARG A 161 1.33 -14.30 5.36
N CYS A 162 1.66 -13.26 4.59
CA CYS A 162 0.85 -12.83 3.43
C CYS A 162 0.62 -14.09 2.58
N PRO A 163 -0.61 -14.46 2.19
CA PRO A 163 -0.88 -15.72 1.48
C PRO A 163 -0.07 -15.88 0.18
N MET A 164 0.49 -14.77 -0.31
CA MET A 164 1.37 -14.65 -1.49
C MET A 164 2.81 -15.15 -1.25
N GLU A 165 3.21 -15.49 -0.01
CA GLU A 165 4.54 -16.07 0.31
C GLU A 165 4.59 -17.62 0.22
N ARG A 166 3.60 -18.26 -0.43
CA ARG A 166 3.56 -19.73 -0.62
C ARG A 166 3.74 -20.15 -2.06
#